data_AF-A0A9W7AII0-F1
#
_entry.id   AF-A0A9W7AII0-F1
#
_cell.length_a   1.000
_cell.length_b   1.000
_cell.length_c   1.000
_cell.angle_alpha   90.00
_cell.angle_beta   90.00
_cell.angle_gamma   90.00
#
_symmetry.space_group_name_H-M   'P 1'
#
loop_
_entity.id
_entity.type
_entity.pdbx_description
1 polymer ?
#
loop_
_entity_poly.entity_id
_entity_poly.type
_entity_poly.pdbx_seq_one_letter_code
_entity_poly.pdbx_strand_id
1 'polypeptide(L)'
;MESHLCFVNAHLPCTSYGTGSQVRLPGRTPLEPKIFKFGTPYSQMYETLAREDPNFFTVNGIIPLCKRGAAVKQSPTRWQDTPT
;
A
#
# COMPACT_ATOMS: atom_id res chain seq x y z
N MET A 1 -4.39 -6.31 -2.88
CA MET A 1 -5.20 -5.10 -2.61
C MET A 1 -6.38 -5.02 -3.55
N GLU A 2 -6.17 -5.16 -4.86
CA GLU A 2 -7.26 -5.11 -5.86
C GLU A 2 -8.35 -6.20 -5.64
N SER A 3 -7.97 -7.44 -5.31
CA SER A 3 -8.95 -8.47 -4.95
C SER A 3 -9.75 -8.10 -3.70
N HIS A 4 -9.10 -7.49 -2.71
CA HIS A 4 -9.75 -7.04 -1.47
C HIS A 4 -10.83 -6.01 -1.78
N LEU A 5 -10.54 -5.03 -2.66
CA LEU A 5 -11.50 -4.04 -3.12
C LEU A 5 -12.69 -4.70 -3.85
N CYS A 6 -12.44 -5.68 -4.72
CA CYS A 6 -13.51 -6.41 -5.41
C CYS A 6 -14.47 -7.12 -4.43
N PHE A 7 -13.92 -7.81 -3.43
CA PHE A 7 -14.73 -8.48 -2.40
C PHE A 7 -15.50 -7.49 -1.51
N VAL A 8 -14.89 -6.37 -1.14
CA VAL A 8 -15.58 -5.30 -0.38
C VAL A 8 -16.74 -4.72 -1.19
N ASN A 9 -16.55 -4.45 -2.48
CA ASN A 9 -17.62 -3.96 -3.36
C ASN A 9 -18.74 -5.00 -3.53
N ALA A 10 -18.41 -6.29 -3.47
CA ALA A 10 -19.38 -7.39 -3.47
C ALA A 10 -20.01 -7.66 -2.09
N HIS A 11 -19.72 -6.84 -1.07
CA HIS A 11 -20.21 -7.00 0.31
C HIS A 11 -19.83 -8.33 0.96
N LEU A 12 -18.68 -8.89 0.57
CA LEU A 12 -18.16 -10.14 1.12
C LEU A 12 -17.15 -9.87 2.25
N PRO A 13 -17.16 -10.65 3.34
CA PRO A 13 -16.17 -10.53 4.39
C PRO A 13 -14.82 -11.02 3.88
N CYS A 14 -13.81 -10.15 3.93
CA CYS A 14 -12.47 -10.47 3.45
C CYS A 14 -11.42 -9.66 4.21
N THR A 15 -10.26 -10.25 4.36
CA THR A 15 -9.06 -9.60 4.90
C THR A 15 -7.89 -9.86 3.96
N SER A 16 -6.94 -8.93 3.90
CA SER A 16 -5.77 -9.07 3.02
C SER A 16 -4.48 -8.73 3.75
N TYR A 17 -3.46 -9.53 3.50
CA TYR A 17 -2.17 -9.45 4.16
C TYR A 17 -1.03 -9.56 3.16
N GLY A 18 0.13 -9.02 3.51
CA GLY A 18 1.38 -9.26 2.81
C GLY A 18 2.21 -10.32 3.52
N THR A 19 2.94 -11.13 2.75
CA THR A 19 3.85 -12.15 3.29
C THR A 19 5.31 -11.68 3.35
N GLY A 20 5.63 -10.55 2.70
CA GLY A 20 6.97 -9.98 2.69
C GLY A 20 7.43 -9.47 4.05
N SER A 21 8.71 -9.13 4.18
CA SER A 21 9.26 -8.53 5.41
C SER A 21 8.94 -7.04 5.53
N GLN A 22 8.86 -6.33 4.39
CA GLN A 22 8.56 -4.90 4.31
C GLN A 22 7.75 -4.60 3.05
N VAL A 23 7.03 -3.48 3.02
CA VAL A 23 6.27 -2.99 1.87
C VAL A 23 7.24 -2.30 0.91
N ARG A 24 7.30 -2.77 -0.33
CA ARG A 24 8.20 -2.22 -1.36
C ARG A 24 7.37 -1.60 -2.48
N LEU A 25 7.68 -0.37 -2.82
CA LEU A 25 7.10 0.37 -3.94
C LEU A 25 8.21 0.71 -4.94
N PRO A 26 7.89 0.76 -6.26
CA PRO A 26 8.88 1.16 -7.25
C PRO A 26 9.32 2.61 -7.01
N GLY A 27 10.64 2.83 -7.01
CA GLY A 27 11.22 4.17 -6.98
C GLY A 27 11.55 4.68 -8.38
N ARG A 28 12.37 5.75 -8.45
CA ARG A 28 12.81 6.34 -9.73
C ARG A 28 13.67 5.38 -10.53
N THR A 29 14.50 4.61 -9.84
CA THR A 29 15.41 3.63 -10.43
C THR A 29 15.12 2.24 -9.86
N PRO A 30 15.46 1.16 -10.59
CA PRO A 30 15.35 -0.21 -10.08
C PRO A 30 16.18 -0.47 -8.81
N LEU A 31 17.24 0.32 -8.61
CA LEU A 31 18.18 0.23 -7.50
C LEU A 31 17.66 0.92 -6.23
N GLU A 32 16.69 1.84 -6.36
CA GLU A 32 16.21 2.66 -5.25
C GLU A 32 14.71 2.44 -4.99
N PRO A 33 14.28 1.23 -4.57
CA PRO A 33 12.90 1.00 -4.20
C PRO A 33 12.52 1.82 -2.96
N LYS A 34 11.26 2.25 -2.90
CA LYS A 34 10.71 2.91 -1.71
C LYS A 34 10.19 1.86 -0.74
N ILE A 35 10.83 1.79 0.42
CA ILE A 35 10.56 0.75 1.41
C ILE A 35 9.85 1.36 2.61
N PHE A 36 8.74 0.74 3.00
CA PHE A 36 7.94 1.11 4.18
C PHE A 36 7.76 -0.10 5.08
N LYS A 37 7.68 0.14 6.39
CA LYS A 37 7.37 -0.93 7.35
C LYS A 37 5.89 -1.30 7.27
N PHE A 38 5.55 -2.57 7.46
CA PHE A 38 4.17 -2.97 7.72
C PHE A 38 3.65 -2.22 8.95
N GLY A 39 2.38 -1.83 8.92
CA GLY A 39 1.75 -0.95 9.91
C GLY A 39 1.84 0.55 9.59
N THR A 40 2.70 0.99 8.66
CA THR A 40 2.74 2.40 8.22
C THR A 40 1.43 2.77 7.53
N PRO A 41 0.66 3.77 7.99
CA PRO A 41 -0.62 4.11 7.38
C PRO A 41 -0.45 4.62 5.95
N TYR A 42 -1.41 4.30 5.07
CA TYR A 42 -1.36 4.71 3.66
C TYR A 42 -1.34 6.23 3.48
N SER A 43 -1.94 6.99 4.40
CA SER A 43 -1.88 8.46 4.42
C SER A 43 -0.44 8.97 4.59
N GLN A 44 0.32 8.38 5.50
CA GLN A 44 1.73 8.74 5.72
C GLN A 44 2.61 8.32 4.53
N MET A 45 2.35 7.15 3.94
CA MET A 45 3.03 6.73 2.71
C MET A 45 2.77 7.73 1.58
N TYR A 46 1.51 8.15 1.39
CA TYR A 46 1.13 9.16 0.42
C TYR A 46 1.86 10.48 0.65
N GLU A 47 1.88 11.00 1.88
CA GLU A 47 2.54 12.27 2.18
C GLU A 47 4.05 12.21 1.93
N THR A 48 4.69 11.09 2.27
CA THR A 48 6.12 10.88 2.01
C THR A 48 6.44 10.90 0.52
N LEU A 49 5.64 10.21 -0.30
CA LEU A 49 5.82 10.15 -1.75
C LEU A 49 5.46 11.48 -2.41
N ALA A 50 4.40 12.14 -1.95
CA ALA A 50 3.95 13.43 -2.48
C ALA A 50 4.91 14.58 -2.17
N ARG A 51 5.64 14.52 -1.03
CA ARG A 51 6.70 15.47 -0.69
C ARG A 51 7.93 15.31 -1.58
N GLU A 52 8.20 14.09 -2.03
CA GLU A 52 9.39 13.78 -2.82
C GLU A 52 9.19 14.11 -4.31
N ASP A 53 8.22 13.50 -4.98
CA ASP A 53 7.92 13.78 -6.39
C ASP A 53 6.46 13.37 -6.71
N PRO A 54 5.49 14.28 -6.50
CA PRO A 54 4.07 13.93 -6.62
C PRO A 54 3.69 13.58 -8.06
N ASN A 55 4.38 14.14 -9.06
CA ASN A 55 4.04 13.92 -10.45
C ASN A 55 4.52 12.54 -10.92
N PHE A 56 5.76 12.17 -10.60
CA PHE A 56 6.32 10.85 -10.90
C PHE A 56 5.47 9.72 -10.28
N PHE A 57 5.16 9.82 -8.99
CA PHE A 57 4.39 8.78 -8.30
C PHE A 57 2.90 8.75 -8.68
N THR A 58 2.37 9.84 -9.25
CA THR A 58 1.02 9.86 -9.84
C THR A 58 1.00 9.16 -11.19
N VAL A 59 1.95 9.48 -12.08
CA VAL A 59 2.06 8.86 -13.42
C VAL A 59 2.33 7.36 -13.31
N ASN A 60 3.19 6.93 -12.38
CA ASN A 60 3.45 5.51 -12.11
C ASN A 60 2.30 4.79 -11.36
N GLY A 61 1.21 5.51 -11.00
CA GLY A 61 0.04 4.92 -10.36
C GLY A 61 0.20 4.56 -8.88
N ILE A 62 1.32 4.92 -8.24
CA ILE A 62 1.58 4.61 -6.82
C ILE A 62 0.70 5.47 -5.90
N ILE A 63 0.57 6.76 -6.18
CA ILE A 63 -0.31 7.65 -5.41
C ILE A 63 -1.77 7.18 -5.48
N PRO A 64 -2.34 6.90 -6.67
CA PRO A 64 -3.66 6.27 -6.78
C PRO A 64 -3.76 4.96 -6.01
N LEU A 65 -2.72 4.11 -6.04
CA LEU A 65 -2.69 2.86 -5.30
C LEU A 65 -2.78 3.09 -3.78
N CYS A 66 -2.02 4.03 -3.22
CA CYS A 66 -2.09 4.38 -1.80
C CYS A 66 -3.47 4.92 -1.41
N LYS A 67 -4.09 5.77 -2.25
CA LYS A 67 -5.44 6.29 -2.02
C LYS A 67 -6.51 5.20 -2.02
N ARG A 68 -6.47 4.29 -3.00
CA ARG A 68 -7.35 3.10 -3.02
C ARG A 68 -7.11 2.22 -1.80
N GLY A 69 -5.84 2.07 -1.43
CA GLY A 69 -5.42 1.33 -0.24
C GLY A 69 -6.08 1.86 1.04
N ALA A 70 -6.01 3.17 1.23
CA ALA A 70 -6.58 3.88 2.37
C ALA A 70 -8.11 3.74 2.48
N ALA A 71 -8.83 3.65 1.36
CA ALA A 71 -10.27 3.45 1.36
C ALA A 71 -10.69 2.05 1.84
N VAL A 72 -9.81 1.06 1.70
CA VAL A 72 -10.08 -0.34 2.06
C VAL A 72 -9.56 -0.68 3.46
N LYS A 73 -8.36 -0.22 3.82
CA LYS A 73 -7.78 -0.44 5.15
C LYS A 73 -6.78 0.66 5.52
N GLN A 74 -6.59 0.91 6.81
CA GLN A 74 -5.71 1.99 7.29
C GLN A 74 -4.23 1.78 6.93
N SER A 75 -3.72 0.56 7.07
CA SER A 75 -2.31 0.24 6.86
C SER A 75 -2.12 -1.18 6.29
N PRO A 76 -1.01 -1.43 5.57
CA PRO A 76 -0.63 -2.77 5.16
C PRO A 76 -0.25 -3.61 6.39
N THR A 77 -0.93 -4.74 6.53
CA THR A 77 -0.70 -5.74 7.56
C THR A 77 0.10 -6.91 7.03
N ARG A 78 0.92 -7.49 7.91
CA ARG A 78 1.74 -8.66 7.63
C ARG A 78 1.02 -9.91 8.10
N TRP A 79 1.03 -10.97 7.29
CA TRP A 79 0.36 -12.23 7.63
C TRP A 79 0.95 -12.86 8.90
N GLN A 80 2.29 -12.90 8.99
CA GLN A 80 2.99 -13.55 10.10
C GLN A 80 2.75 -12.89 11.47
N ASP A 81 2.31 -11.64 11.51
CA ASP A 81 2.03 -10.92 12.76
C ASP A 81 0.55 -11.09 13.18
N THR A 82 -0.24 -11.84 12.41
CA THR A 82 -1.64 -12.10 12.73
C THR A 82 -1.71 -13.22 13.77
N PRO A 83 -2.30 -13.00 14.95
CA PRO A 83 -2.46 -14.05 15.95
C PRO A 83 -3.37 -15.15 15.41
N THR A 84 -2.93 -16.40 15.57
CA THR A 84 -3.72 -17.62 15.32
C THR A 84 -4.79 -17.83 16.37
#